data_AF-A0A6I6ER76-F1
#
_entry.id   AF-A0A6I6ER76-F1
#
_cell.length_a   1.000
_cell.length_b   1.000
_cell.length_c   1.000
_cell.angle_alpha   90.00
_cell.angle_beta   90.00
_cell.angle_gamma   90.00
#
_symmetry.space_group_name_H-M   'P 1'
#
loop_
_entity.id
_entity.type
_entity.pdbx_description
1 polymer ?
#
loop_
_entity_poly.entity_id
_entity_poly.type
_entity_poly.pdbx_seq_one_letter_code
_entity_poly.pdbx_strand_id
1 'polypeptide(L)'
;MKQLVIDILMKLAKMDVDTKELTAQVEAQSLLIAALLLTAGKEGSSSISENINNAVLTASRSGDGFLQTDVDLLLTHVNRLLAVTRYVDDAASTEES
;
A
#
# COMPACT_ATOMS: atom_id res chain seq x y z
N MET A 1 -35.70 19.73 -14.54
CA MET A 1 -34.28 20.14 -14.50
C MET A 1 -33.73 20.33 -13.10
N LYS A 2 -34.44 20.99 -12.16
CA LYS A 2 -33.95 21.16 -10.78
C LYS A 2 -33.73 19.85 -10.02
N GLN A 3 -34.65 18.87 -10.11
CA GLN A 3 -34.46 17.54 -9.52
C GLN A 3 -33.23 16.82 -10.06
N LEU A 4 -33.04 16.81 -11.40
CA LEU A 4 -31.89 16.14 -12.03
C LEU A 4 -30.54 16.69 -11.53
N VAL A 5 -30.43 18.02 -11.36
CA VAL A 5 -29.22 18.64 -10.81
C VAL A 5 -29.00 18.23 -9.35
N ILE A 6 -30.06 18.20 -8.54
CA ILE A 6 -29.98 17.75 -7.14
C ILE A 6 -29.56 16.27 -7.05
N ASP A 7 -30.13 15.41 -7.89
CA ASP A 7 -29.80 13.98 -7.94
C ASP A 7 -28.33 13.75 -8.34
N ILE A 8 -27.82 14.52 -9.30
CA ILE A 8 -26.39 14.48 -9.68
C ILE A 8 -25.51 14.95 -8.53
N LEU A 9 -25.86 16.05 -7.86
CA LEU A 9 -25.09 16.57 -6.72
C LEU A 9 -25.06 15.58 -5.55
N MET A 10 -26.18 14.93 -5.25
CA MET A 10 -26.24 13.87 -4.23
C MET A 10 -25.37 12.67 -4.61
N LYS A 11 -25.39 12.26 -5.88
CA LYS A 11 -24.57 11.15 -6.37
C LYS A 11 -23.07 11.45 -6.30
N LEU A 12 -22.67 12.68 -6.63
CA LEU A 12 -21.28 13.14 -6.52
C LEU A 12 -20.82 13.19 -5.06
N ALA A 13 -21.66 13.72 -4.17
CA ALA A 13 -21.36 13.76 -2.74
C ALA A 13 -21.17 12.35 -2.15
N LYS A 14 -22.03 11.40 -2.54
CA LYS A 14 -21.89 10.00 -2.13
C LYS A 14 -20.60 9.38 -2.66
N MET A 15 -20.28 9.61 -3.94
CA MET A 15 -19.04 9.12 -4.55
C MET A 15 -17.78 9.67 -3.87
N ASP A 16 -17.78 10.95 -3.47
CA ASP A 16 -16.66 11.56 -2.74
C ASP A 16 -16.44 10.88 -1.37
N VAL A 17 -17.52 10.63 -0.63
CA VAL A 17 -17.45 9.92 0.66
C VAL A 17 -16.96 8.48 0.47
N ASP A 18 -17.53 7.74 -0.50
CA ASP A 18 -17.14 6.37 -0.78
C ASP A 18 -15.65 6.29 -1.20
N THR A 19 -15.15 7.29 -1.94
CA THR A 19 -13.72 7.37 -2.33
C THR A 19 -12.81 7.63 -1.14
N LYS A 20 -13.22 8.52 -0.21
CA LYS A 20 -12.47 8.78 1.03
C LYS A 20 -12.39 7.55 1.92
N GLU A 21 -13.49 6.81 2.05
CA GLU A 21 -13.53 5.57 2.82
C GLU A 21 -12.59 4.51 2.22
N LEU A 22 -12.64 4.32 0.89
CA LEU A 22 -11.72 3.42 0.19
C LEU A 22 -10.25 3.82 0.38
N THR A 23 -9.95 5.12 0.35
CA THR A 23 -8.60 5.63 0.58
C THR A 23 -8.14 5.33 2.02
N ALA A 24 -8.99 5.62 3.01
CA ALA A 24 -8.71 5.34 4.41
C ALA A 24 -8.51 3.85 4.67
N GLN A 25 -9.29 2.98 4.03
CA GLN A 25 -9.14 1.54 4.13
C GLN A 25 -7.79 1.06 3.58
N VAL A 26 -7.38 1.56 2.41
CA VAL A 26 -6.08 1.23 1.81
C VAL A 26 -4.92 1.73 2.69
N GLU A 27 -5.03 2.91 3.27
CA GLU A 27 -4.03 3.45 4.19
C GLU A 27 -3.94 2.64 5.49
N ALA A 28 -5.08 2.25 6.08
CA ALA A 28 -5.11 1.41 7.27
C ALA A 28 -4.47 0.02 7.01
N GLN A 29 -4.75 -0.59 5.86
CA GLN A 29 -4.14 -1.86 5.46
C GLN A 29 -2.63 -1.72 5.23
N SER A 30 -2.21 -0.62 4.60
CA SER A 30 -0.79 -0.28 4.42
C SER A 30 -0.06 -0.18 5.76
N LEU A 31 -0.68 0.47 6.75
CA LEU A 31 -0.14 0.61 8.10
C LEU A 31 -0.04 -0.74 8.83
N LEU A 32 -1.07 -1.59 8.69
CA LEU A 32 -1.07 -2.94 9.26
C LEU A 32 0.03 -3.81 8.66
N ILE A 33 0.22 -3.77 7.35
CA ILE A 33 1.31 -4.50 6.68
C ILE A 33 2.67 -4.01 7.18
N ALA A 34 2.86 -2.70 7.31
CA ALA A 34 4.09 -2.12 7.86
C ALA A 34 4.36 -2.61 9.30
N ALA A 35 3.34 -2.63 10.16
CA ALA A 35 3.45 -3.15 11.52
C ALA A 35 3.78 -4.65 11.56
N LEU A 36 3.18 -5.44 10.65
CA LEU A 36 3.50 -6.87 10.50
C LEU A 36 4.94 -7.08 10.03
N LEU A 37 5.41 -6.27 9.06
CA LEU A 37 6.79 -6.31 8.57
C LEU A 37 7.80 -5.94 9.66
N LEU A 38 7.50 -4.92 10.47
CA LEU A 38 8.34 -4.53 11.60
C LEU A 38 8.42 -5.64 12.65
N THR A 39 7.27 -6.23 12.98
CA THR A 39 7.18 -7.32 13.97
C THR A 39 7.89 -8.59 13.49
N ALA A 40 7.66 -8.99 12.24
CA ALA A 40 8.32 -10.16 11.66
C ALA A 40 9.81 -9.92 11.38
N GLY A 41 10.19 -8.67 11.08
CA GLY A 41 11.57 -8.26 10.86
C GLY A 41 12.46 -8.37 12.10
N LYS A 42 11.89 -8.24 13.31
CA LYS A 42 12.60 -8.48 14.58
C LYS A 42 13.14 -9.91 14.72
N GLU A 43 12.63 -10.89 13.97
CA GLU A 43 13.12 -12.28 13.96
C GLU A 43 13.98 -12.63 12.71
N GLY A 44 14.15 -11.73 11.72
CA GLY A 44 14.91 -12.05 10.50
C GLY A 44 14.67 -11.10 9.33
N SER A 45 14.99 -9.81 9.50
CA SER A 45 14.63 -8.67 8.63
C SER A 45 15.09 -8.75 7.16
N SER A 46 16.22 -9.38 6.84
CA SER A 46 16.71 -9.44 5.45
C SER A 46 15.83 -10.30 4.56
N SER A 47 15.21 -11.35 5.13
CA SER A 47 14.53 -12.38 4.34
C SER A 47 13.22 -11.92 3.73
N ILE A 48 12.43 -11.08 4.42
CA ILE A 48 11.08 -10.75 3.97
C ILE A 48 11.10 -9.73 2.83
N SER A 49 11.88 -8.66 2.96
CA SER A 49 12.01 -7.67 1.87
C SER A 49 12.63 -8.29 0.62
N GLU A 50 13.59 -9.21 0.80
CA GLU A 50 14.23 -9.92 -0.30
C GLU A 50 13.26 -10.91 -0.96
N ASN A 51 12.48 -11.66 -0.18
CA ASN A 51 11.44 -12.55 -0.68
C ASN A 51 10.34 -11.80 -1.45
N ILE A 52 9.91 -10.63 -0.96
CA ILE A 52 8.93 -9.79 -1.65
C ILE A 52 9.50 -9.29 -2.98
N ASN A 53 10.72 -8.75 -2.99
CA ASN A 53 11.36 -8.30 -4.23
C ASN A 53 11.55 -9.45 -5.23
N ASN A 54 11.96 -10.63 -4.77
CA ASN A 54 12.11 -11.81 -5.63
C ASN A 54 10.77 -12.29 -6.20
N ALA A 55 9.69 -12.25 -5.41
CA ALA A 55 8.35 -12.57 -5.89
C ALA A 55 7.87 -11.59 -6.98
N VAL A 56 8.10 -10.29 -6.80
CA VAL A 56 7.71 -9.29 -7.82
C VAL A 56 8.57 -9.42 -9.08
N LEU A 57 9.87 -9.63 -8.95
CA LEU A 57 10.76 -9.89 -10.10
C LEU A 57 10.40 -11.19 -10.83
N THR A 58 9.92 -12.20 -10.12
CA THR A 58 9.47 -13.46 -10.72
C THR A 58 8.16 -13.23 -11.48
N ALA A 59 7.19 -12.53 -10.89
CA ALA A 59 5.96 -12.14 -11.58
C ALA A 59 6.22 -11.28 -12.83
N SER A 60 7.20 -10.37 -12.78
CA SER A 60 7.66 -9.58 -13.93
C SER A 60 8.22 -10.41 -15.08
N ARG A 61 8.82 -11.57 -14.77
CA ARG A 61 9.46 -12.47 -15.75
C ARG A 61 8.51 -13.55 -16.25
N SER A 62 7.42 -13.83 -15.54
CA SER A 62 6.34 -14.74 -15.93
C SER A 62 5.45 -14.08 -17.00
N GLY A 63 6.01 -13.89 -18.19
CA GLY A 63 5.50 -13.02 -19.27
C GLY A 63 4.16 -13.39 -19.93
N ASP A 64 3.30 -14.20 -19.31
CA ASP A 64 1.99 -14.59 -19.86
C ASP A 64 0.81 -14.31 -18.90
N GLY A 65 1.08 -13.93 -17.65
CA GLY A 65 0.03 -13.73 -16.62
C GLY A 65 -0.16 -12.30 -16.12
N PHE A 66 0.85 -11.43 -16.29
CA PHE A 66 0.86 -10.09 -15.70
C PHE A 66 1.32 -9.05 -16.73
N LEU A 67 0.60 -7.93 -16.82
CA LEU A 67 1.06 -6.79 -17.62
C LEU A 67 2.23 -6.12 -16.91
N GLN A 68 3.25 -5.73 -17.67
CA GLN A 68 4.43 -5.02 -17.15
C GLN A 68 4.03 -3.79 -16.31
N THR A 69 3.01 -3.05 -16.75
CA THR A 69 2.47 -1.87 -16.06
C THR A 69 1.94 -2.19 -14.66
N ASP A 70 1.30 -3.35 -14.48
CA ASP A 70 0.73 -3.75 -13.20
C ASP A 70 1.85 -4.12 -12.21
N VAL A 71 2.92 -4.74 -12.72
CA VAL A 71 4.12 -5.07 -11.95
C VAL A 71 4.85 -3.81 -11.49
N ASP A 72 4.99 -2.80 -12.36
CA ASP A 72 5.63 -1.53 -12.02
C ASP A 72 4.84 -0.76 -10.95
N LEU A 73 3.51 -0.80 -11.04
CA LEU A 73 2.62 -0.23 -10.03
C LEU A 73 2.78 -0.95 -8.68
N LEU A 74 2.82 -2.28 -8.70
CA LEU A 74 3.03 -3.10 -7.50
C LEU A 74 4.37 -2.79 -6.83
N LEU A 75 5.46 -2.71 -7.60
CA LEU A 75 6.80 -2.34 -7.12
C LEU A 75 6.79 -0.97 -6.44
N THR A 76 6.09 0.00 -7.02
CA THR A 76 5.96 1.35 -6.46
C THR A 76 5.28 1.33 -5.10
N HIS A 77 4.18 0.59 -4.96
CA HIS A 77 3.47 0.46 -3.69
C HIS A 77 4.28 -0.28 -2.62
N VAL A 78 4.94 -1.38 -2.98
CA VAL A 78 5.79 -2.15 -2.05
C VAL A 78 6.94 -1.29 -1.52
N ASN A 79 7.64 -0.56 -2.39
CA ASN A 79 8.74 0.32 -1.97
C ASN A 79 8.27 1.41 -1.00
N ARG A 80 7.08 1.97 -1.24
CA ARG A 80 6.47 2.95 -0.32
C ARG A 80 6.19 2.35 1.05
N LEU A 81 5.67 1.12 1.12
CA LEU A 81 5.40 0.43 2.39
C LEU A 81 6.69 0.11 3.16
N LEU A 82 7.73 -0.35 2.47
CA LEU A 82 9.03 -0.61 3.06
C LEU A 82 9.67 0.68 3.61
N ALA A 83 9.56 1.79 2.87
CA ALA A 83 10.06 3.09 3.33
C ALA A 83 9.38 3.57 4.61
N VAL A 84 8.05 3.45 4.70
CA VAL A 84 7.30 3.79 5.92
C VAL A 84 7.71 2.91 7.10
N THR A 85 7.86 1.60 6.86
CA THR A 85 8.28 0.66 7.90
C THR A 85 9.67 1.00 8.46
N ARG A 86 10.64 1.29 7.57
CA ARG A 86 12.00 1.69 7.97
C ARG A 86 12.01 3.01 8.73
N TYR A 87 11.22 4.00 8.30
CA TYR A 87 11.10 5.27 9.00
C TYR A 87 10.59 5.10 10.44
N VAL A 88 9.61 4.22 10.65
CA VAL A 88 9.09 3.93 12.00
C VAL A 88 10.13 3.22 12.87
N ASP A 89 10.90 2.29 12.31
CA ASP A 89 11.99 1.58 13.01
C ASP A 89 13.14 2.54 13.41
N ASP A 90 13.55 3.42 12.50
CA ASP A 90 14.57 4.45 12.75
C ASP A 90 14.10 5.48 13.80
N ALA A 91 12.81 5.85 13.78
CA ALA A 91 12.23 6.74 14.79
C ALA A 91 12.19 6.08 16.19
N ALA A 92 11.79 4.81 16.27
CA ALA A 92 11.73 4.06 17.53
C ALA A 92 13.12 3.91 18.17
N SER A 93 14.16 3.67 17.38
CA SER A 93 15.54 3.55 17.87
C SER A 93 16.15 4.87 18.35
N THR A 94 15.64 6.02 17.88
CA THR A 94 16.08 7.35 18.32
C THR A 94 15.46 7.77 19.66
N GLU A 95 14.24 7.29 19.98
CA GLU A 95 13.56 7.57 21.26
C GLU A 95 14.11 6.73 22.44
N GLU A 96 14.84 5.64 22.16
CA GLU A 96 15.48 4.77 23.18
C GLU A 96 16.92 5.18 23.55
N SER A 97 17.48 6.24 22.93
CA SER A 97 18.85 6.76 23.18
C SER A 97 18.86 8.03 24.03
#